data_AF-A0A379LUL6-F1
#
_entry.id   AF-A0A379LUL6-F1
#
_cell.length_a   1.000
_cell.length_b   1.000
_cell.length_c   1.000
_cell.angle_alpha   90.00
_cell.angle_beta   90.00
_cell.angle_gamma   90.00
#
_symmetry.space_group_name_H-M   'P 1'
#
loop_
_entity.id
_entity.type
_entity.pdbx_description
1 polymer ?
#
loop_
_entity_poly.entity_id
_entity_poly.type
_entity_poly.pdbx_seq_one_letter_code
_entity_poly.pdbx_strand_id
1 'polypeptide(L)'
;MGYLPSDCLRCEFARITVVQLQVLSFLKKGYSVIQTAKRLDLSVKTIYAHKYNVMRKFALKGDKEFNAFINDVSLLELYKGVINVNEI
;
A
#
# COMPACT_ATOMS: atom_id res chain seq x y z
N MET A 1 20.07 10.94 -14.11
CA MET A 1 19.09 10.21 -14.94
C MET A 1 17.87 9.93 -14.09
N GLY A 2 16.74 10.57 -14.44
CA GLY A 2 15.47 10.44 -13.73
C GLY A 2 14.81 9.09 -14.03
N TYR A 3 14.06 8.58 -13.05
CA TYR A 3 13.16 7.45 -13.26
C TYR A 3 12.09 7.89 -14.29
N LEU A 4 12.10 7.29 -15.49
CA LEU A 4 10.92 7.34 -16.34
C LEU A 4 9.85 6.46 -15.68
N PRO A 5 8.62 6.95 -15.48
CA PRO A 5 7.51 6.09 -15.10
C PRO A 5 7.15 5.28 -16.35
N SER A 6 7.87 4.19 -16.59
CA SER A 6 7.48 3.21 -17.59
C SER A 6 6.23 2.50 -17.06
N ASP A 7 5.08 3.00 -17.47
CA ASP A 7 3.78 2.32 -17.47
C ASP A 7 3.42 1.50 -16.22
N CYS A 8 3.14 2.17 -15.10
CA CYS A 8 2.34 1.53 -14.04
C CYS A 8 0.89 1.26 -14.49
N LEU A 9 0.43 1.85 -15.60
CA LEU A 9 -0.85 1.55 -16.25
C LEU A 9 -0.93 0.12 -16.80
N ARG A 10 0.21 -0.57 -16.97
CA ARG A 10 0.30 -1.96 -17.44
C ARG A 10 1.11 -2.89 -16.52
N CYS A 11 1.44 -2.45 -15.30
CA CYS A 11 1.94 -3.39 -14.30
C CYS A 11 0.82 -4.40 -14.02
N GLU A 12 1.00 -5.64 -14.46
CA GLU A 12 0.28 -6.77 -13.89
C GLU A 12 0.29 -6.60 -12.38
N PHE A 13 -0.91 -6.39 -11.85
CA PHE A 13 -1.20 -5.78 -10.56
C PHE A 13 -0.13 -6.10 -9.51
N ALA A 14 0.49 -5.05 -8.96
CA ALA A 14 1.12 -5.14 -7.65
C ALA A 14 0.03 -5.49 -6.61
N ARG A 15 -0.36 -6.78 -6.57
CA ARG A 15 -1.50 -7.29 -5.79
C ARG A 15 -1.29 -6.94 -4.34
N ILE A 16 -2.15 -6.10 -3.78
CA ILE A 16 -2.15 -5.78 -2.36
C ILE A 16 -2.97 -6.85 -1.65
N THR A 17 -2.50 -7.34 -0.50
CA THR A 17 -3.29 -8.27 0.30
C THR A 17 -4.37 -7.53 1.08
N VAL A 18 -5.42 -8.22 1.54
CA VAL A 18 -6.46 -7.61 2.40
C VAL A 18 -5.85 -6.89 3.61
N VAL A 19 -4.86 -7.52 4.28
CA VAL A 19 -4.18 -6.90 5.43
C VAL A 19 -3.39 -5.66 5.02
N GLN A 20 -2.71 -5.69 3.88
CA GLN A 20 -2.03 -4.51 3.36
C GLN A 20 -3.03 -3.38 3.07
N LEU A 21 -4.18 -3.67 2.45
CA LEU A 21 -5.24 -2.70 2.21
C LEU A 21 -5.76 -2.08 3.51
N GLN A 22 -5.99 -2.89 4.54
CA GLN A 22 -6.41 -2.42 5.86
C GLN A 22 -5.36 -1.48 6.49
N VAL A 23 -4.08 -1.85 6.41
CA VAL A 23 -2.97 -0.99 6.87
C VAL A 23 -2.99 0.35 6.13
N LEU A 24 -3.06 0.34 4.79
CA LEU A 24 -3.09 1.56 3.99
C LEU A 24 -4.30 2.44 4.30
N SER A 25 -5.48 1.83 4.53
CA SER A 25 -6.71 2.55 4.88
C SER A 25 -6.57 3.34 6.18
N PHE A 26 -5.95 2.76 7.22
CA PHE A 26 -5.70 3.48 8.47
C PHE A 26 -4.61 4.55 8.31
N LEU A 27 -3.52 4.26 7.61
CA LEU A 27 -2.46 5.25 7.40
C LEU A 27 -2.95 6.45 6.56
N LYS A 28 -3.77 6.22 5.52
CA LYS A 28 -4.41 7.28 4.71
C LYS A 28 -5.34 8.17 5.55
N LYS A 29 -5.99 7.60 6.57
CA LYS A 29 -6.83 8.35 7.52
C LYS A 29 -6.01 9.15 8.55
N GLY A 30 -4.68 9.14 8.48
CA GLY A 30 -3.79 9.87 9.37
C GLY A 30 -3.44 9.14 10.67
N TYR A 31 -3.80 7.86 10.82
CA TYR A 31 -3.38 7.08 11.98
C TYR A 31 -1.89 6.78 11.90
N SER A 32 -1.19 6.88 13.04
CA SER A 32 0.20 6.45 13.14
C SER A 32 0.35 4.93 13.01
N VAL A 33 1.58 4.45 12.78
CA VAL A 33 1.89 3.01 12.76
C VAL A 33 1.46 2.34 14.08
N ILE A 34 1.69 3.00 15.22
CA ILE A 34 1.32 2.50 16.54
C ILE A 34 -0.21 2.46 16.70
N GLN A 35 -0.92 3.49 16.26
CA GLN A 35 -2.38 3.52 16.31
C GLN A 35 -3.03 2.50 15.38
N THR A 36 -2.40 2.24 14.24
CA THR A 36 -2.83 1.22 13.26
C THR A 36 -2.60 -0.19 13.81
N ALA A 37 -1.45 -0.44 14.43
CA ALA A 37 -1.13 -1.70 15.11
C ALA A 37 -2.20 -2.07 16.14
N LYS A 38 -2.58 -1.12 17.01
CA LYS A 38 -3.63 -1.31 18.00
C LYS A 38 -5.00 -1.61 17.40
N ARG A 39 -5.35 -1.00 16.26
CA ARG A 39 -6.66 -1.17 15.61
C ARG A 39 -6.81 -2.49 14.85
N LEU A 40 -5.69 -3.01 14.34
CA LEU A 40 -5.65 -4.27 13.61
C LEU A 40 -5.30 -5.47 14.48
N ASP A 41 -5.04 -5.25 15.78
CA ASP A 41 -4.53 -6.27 16.71
C ASP A 41 -3.27 -6.98 16.16
N LEU A 42 -2.32 -6.17 15.67
CA LEU A 42 -1.05 -6.63 15.11
C LEU A 42 0.12 -5.95 15.81
N SER A 43 1.29 -6.58 15.78
CA SER A 43 2.51 -5.94 16.27
C SER A 43 2.90 -4.72 15.42
N VAL A 44 3.52 -3.71 16.03
CA VAL A 44 4.09 -2.55 15.32
C VAL A 44 5.06 -2.99 14.20
N LYS A 45 5.87 -4.03 14.46
CA LYS A 45 6.79 -4.63 13.48
C LYS A 45 6.05 -5.18 12.26
N THR A 46 4.90 -5.83 12.48
CA THR A 46 4.05 -6.37 11.42
C THR A 46 3.49 -5.25 10.54
N ILE A 47 3.06 -4.13 11.14
CA ILE A 47 2.59 -2.96 10.37
C ILE A 47 3.72 -2.39 9.50
N TYR A 48 4.93 -2.22 10.06
CA TYR A 48 6.10 -1.79 9.27
C TYR A 48 6.40 -2.77 8.12
N ALA A 49 6.35 -4.08 8.37
CA ALA A 49 6.57 -5.07 7.32
C ALA A 49 5.54 -4.93 6.19
N HIS A 50 4.25 -4.79 6.50
CA HIS A 50 3.22 -4.56 5.48
C HIS A 50 3.44 -3.26 4.70
N LYS A 51 3.75 -2.16 5.39
CA LYS A 51 4.10 -0.86 4.78
C LYS A 51 5.28 -1.00 3.81
N TYR A 52 6.39 -1.57 4.24
CA TYR A 52 7.57 -1.75 3.39
C TYR A 52 7.34 -2.72 2.24
N ASN A 53 6.52 -3.75 2.44
CA ASN A 53 6.14 -4.65 1.34
C ASN A 53 5.33 -3.92 0.27
N VAL A 54 4.42 -3.00 0.66
CA VAL A 54 3.73 -2.12 -0.29
C VAL A 54 4.74 -1.21 -0.98
N MET A 55 5.64 -0.56 -0.25
CA MET A 55 6.66 0.30 -0.85
C MET A 55 7.48 -0.44 -1.91
N ARG A 56 7.92 -1.68 -1.65
CA ARG A 56 8.63 -2.50 -2.64
C ARG A 56 7.77 -2.84 -3.87
N LYS A 57 6.49 -3.18 -3.66
CA LYS A 57 5.55 -3.50 -4.74
C LYS A 57 5.32 -2.34 -5.70
N PHE A 58 5.36 -1.10 -5.20
CA PHE A 58 5.13 0.12 -5.98
C PHE A 58 6.42 0.92 -6.23
N ALA A 59 7.59 0.33 -5.99
CA ALA A 59 8.90 0.97 -6.15
C ALA A 59 9.06 2.33 -5.43
N LEU A 60 8.38 2.51 -4.29
CA LEU A 60 8.35 3.76 -3.51
C LEU A 60 9.60 3.86 -2.62
N LYS A 61 10.31 4.98 -2.71
CA LYS A 61 11.54 5.28 -1.98
C LYS A 61 11.26 6.13 -0.76
N GLY A 62 11.08 5.44 0.36
CA GLY A 62 10.94 6.07 1.66
C GLY A 62 9.54 6.62 1.95
N ASP A 63 9.41 7.20 3.14
CA ASP A 63 8.12 7.58 3.71
C ASP A 63 7.45 8.74 2.97
N LYS A 64 8.22 9.63 2.34
CA LYS A 64 7.68 10.75 1.56
C LYS A 64 6.90 10.25 0.34
N GLU A 65 7.52 9.38 -0.47
CA GLU A 65 6.87 8.81 -1.66
C GLU A 65 5.70 7.90 -1.26
N PHE A 66 5.84 7.15 -0.18
CA PHE A 66 4.75 6.35 0.37
C PHE A 66 3.55 7.19 0.78
N ASN A 67 3.77 8.29 1.52
CA ASN A 67 2.70 9.17 1.97
C ASN A 67 2.03 9.89 0.80
N ALA A 68 2.78 10.33 -0.22
CA ALA A 68 2.20 10.88 -1.44
C ALA A 68 1.31 9.84 -2.14
N PHE A 69 1.84 8.63 -2.36
CA PHE A 69 1.10 7.54 -2.99
C PHE A 69 -0.23 7.22 -2.31
N ILE A 70 -0.24 7.01 -0.98
CA ILE A 70 -1.49 6.64 -0.27
C ILE A 70 -2.50 7.79 -0.22
N ASN A 71 -2.05 9.04 -0.36
CA ASN A 71 -2.94 10.21 -0.38
C ASN A 71 -3.57 10.41 -1.75
N ASP A 72 -2.81 10.16 -2.83
CA ASP A 72 -3.28 10.32 -4.20
C ASP A 72 -4.18 9.17 -4.68
N VAL A 73 -3.92 7.93 -4.22
CA VAL A 73 -4.69 6.76 -4.64
C VAL A 73 -6.05 6.67 -3.93
N SER A 74 -7.11 6.32 -4.66
CA SER A 74 -8.42 6.04 -4.07
C SER A 74 -8.46 4.64 -3.43
N LEU A 75 -9.29 4.46 -2.39
CA LEU A 75 -9.49 3.13 -1.79
C LEU A 75 -10.06 2.12 -2.80
N LEU A 76 -10.85 2.60 -3.76
CA LEU A 76 -11.42 1.76 -4.81
C LEU A 76 -10.34 1.17 -5.73
N GLU A 77 -9.34 1.98 -6.11
CA GLU A 77 -8.21 1.52 -6.92
C GLU A 77 -7.36 0.48 -6.17
N LEU A 78 -7.13 0.69 -4.86
CA LEU A 78 -6.43 -0.30 -4.03
C LEU A 78 -7.24 -1.60 -3.88
N TYR A 79 -8.57 -1.50 -3.79
CA TYR A 79 -9.46 -2.66 -3.62
C TYR A 79 -9.55 -3.52 -4.89
N LYS A 80 -9.49 -2.92 -6.10
CA LYS A 80 -9.38 -3.68 -7.36
C LYS A 80 -8.17 -4.60 -7.39
N GLY A 81 -7.05 -4.17 -6.81
CA GLY A 81 -5.84 -5.00 -6.65
C GLY A 81 -5.98 -6.17 -5.67
N VAL A 82 -7.06 -6.20 -4.87
CA VAL A 82 -7.42 -7.31 -3.97
C VAL A 82 -8.38 -8.29 -4.64
N ILE A 83 -9.33 -7.82 -5.46
CA ILE A 83 -10.38 -8.66 -6.06
C ILE A 83 -9.89 -9.44 -7.29
N ASN A 84 -8.88 -8.96 -8.02
CA ASN A 84 -8.31 -9.64 -9.21
C ASN A 84 -7.49 -10.91 -8.87
N VAL A 85 -8.03 -11.73 -7.96
CA VAL A 85 -7.61 -13.09 -7.64
C VAL A 85 -8.19 -14.11 -8.64
N ASN A 86 -9.25 -13.76 -9.39
CA ASN A 86 -9.96 -14.68 -10.28
C ASN A 86 -10.36 -14.03 -11.63
N GLU A 87 -9.42 -13.84 -12.55
CA GLU A 87 -9.73 -13.95 -13.98
C GLU A 87 -8.67 -14.86 -14.60
N ILE A 88 -9.16 -16.00 -15.09
CA ILE A 88 -8.44 -17.12 -15.74
C ILE A 88 -8.01 -16.69 -17.13
#